data_AF-F9N4D0-F1
#
_entry.id   AF-F9N4D0-F1
#
_cell.length_a   1.000
_cell.length_b   1.000
_cell.length_c   1.000
_cell.angle_alpha   90.00
_cell.angle_beta   90.00
_cell.angle_gamma   90.00
#
_symmetry.space_group_name_H-M   'P 1'
#
loop_
_entity.id
_entity.type
_entity.pdbx_description
1 polymer ?
#
loop_
_entity_poly.entity_id
_entity_poly.type
_entity_poly.pdbx_seq_one_letter_code
_entity_poly.pdbx_strand_id
1 'polypeptide(L)' 'MDYVLQAVVAIVVAWMIIKVAWFTIKRVATNVFLGMITYAVITEVFHIPLDMNIMLWALTAVLGPIPVLGLAYFHW' A
#
# COMPACT_ATOMS: atom_id res chain seq x y z
N MET A 1 -15.21 -38.90 1.08
CA MET A 1 -15.42 -37.44 1.13
C MET A 1 -16.40 -37.10 0.02
N ASP A 2 -17.62 -36.70 0.34
CA ASP A 2 -18.67 -36.44 -0.66
C ASP A 2 -18.25 -35.33 -1.63
N TYR A 3 -18.53 -35.51 -2.92
CA TYR A 3 -18.23 -34.53 -3.98
C TYR A 3 -18.84 -33.15 -3.69
N VAL A 4 -19.99 -33.11 -3.00
CA VAL A 4 -20.65 -31.88 -2.54
C VAL A 4 -19.79 -31.13 -1.52
N LEU A 5 -19.21 -31.84 -0.55
CA LEU A 5 -18.34 -31.24 0.46
C LEU A 5 -17.07 -30.67 -0.17
N GLN A 6 -16.47 -31.36 -1.14
CA GLN A 6 -15.31 -30.86 -1.88
C GLN A 6 -15.64 -29.57 -2.66
N ALA A 7 -16.78 -29.55 -3.35
CA ALA A 7 -17.23 -28.37 -4.10
C ALA A 7 -17.46 -27.15 -3.19
N VAL A 8 -18.08 -27.35 -2.03
CA VAL A 8 -18.30 -26.28 -1.04
C VAL A 8 -16.96 -25.74 -0.52
N VAL A 9 -16.03 -26.62 -0.16
CA VAL A 9 -14.70 -26.20 0.32
C VAL A 9 -13.96 -25.40 -0.77
N ALA A 10 -14.01 -25.84 -2.03
CA ALA A 10 -13.35 -25.14 -3.14
C ALA A 10 -13.88 -23.71 -3.32
N ILE A 11 -15.21 -23.52 -3.23
CA ILE A 11 -15.83 -22.19 -3.34
C ILE A 11 -15.40 -21.28 -2.18
N VAL A 12 -15.40 -21.81 -0.95
CA VAL A 12 -14.97 -21.04 0.23
C VAL A 12 -13.51 -20.61 0.10
N VAL A 13 -12.63 -21.51 -0.34
CA VAL A 13 -11.21 -21.19 -0.55
C VAL A 13 -11.04 -20.13 -1.65
N ALA A 14 -11.73 -20.28 -2.79
CA ALA A 14 -11.67 -19.30 -3.87
C ALA A 14 -12.14 -17.91 -3.40
N TRP A 15 -13.24 -17.84 -2.65
CA TRP A 15 -13.76 -16.60 -2.08
C TRP A 15 -12.77 -15.95 -1.10
N MET A 16 -12.12 -16.75 -0.24
CA MET A 16 -11.10 -16.26 0.69
C MET A 16 -9.90 -15.66 -0.03
N ILE A 17 -9.40 -16.30 -1.09
CA ILE A 17 -8.26 -15.79 -1.88
C ILE A 17 -8.60 -14.43 -2.50
N ILE A 18 -9.77 -14.32 -3.15
CA ILE A 18 -10.23 -13.06 -3.76
C ILE A 18 -10.34 -11.96 -2.69
N LYS A 19 -10.90 -12.30 -1.54
CA LYS A 19 -11.08 -11.35 -0.44
C LYS A 19 -9.73 -10.86 0.10
N VAL A 20 -8.75 -11.75 0.31
CA VAL A 20 -7.41 -11.38 0.76
C VAL A 20 -6.71 -10.50 -0.28
N ALA A 21 -6.79 -10.85 -1.58
CA ALA A 21 -6.23 -10.04 -2.65
C ALA A 21 -6.83 -8.63 -2.67
N TRP A 22 -8.14 -8.51 -2.48
CA TRP A 22 -8.83 -7.21 -2.40
C TRP A 22 -8.37 -6.37 -1.21
N PHE A 23 -8.16 -6.98 -0.03
CA PHE A 23 -7.59 -6.26 1.12
C PHE A 23 -6.18 -5.75 0.85
N THR A 24 -5.35 -6.54 0.18
CA THR A 24 -4.00 -6.14 -0.21
C THR A 24 -4.02 -4.92 -1.13
N ILE A 25 -4.86 -4.93 -2.17
CA ILE A 25 -5.00 -3.79 -3.09
C ILE A 25 -5.44 -2.54 -2.35
N LYS A 26 -6.47 -2.65 -1.48
CA LYS A 26 -6.93 -1.51 -0.68
C LYS A 26 -5.83 -0.95 0.21
N ARG A 27 -5.10 -1.82 0.91
CA ARG A 27 -3.98 -1.40 1.76
C ARG A 27 -2.93 -0.65 0.95
N VAL A 28 -2.53 -1.18 -0.20
CA VAL A 28 -1.55 -0.56 -1.10
C VAL A 28 -2.05 0.80 -1.58
N ALA A 29 -3.31 0.89 -2.01
CA ALA A 29 -3.91 2.14 -2.46
C ALA A 29 -3.94 3.19 -1.35
N THR A 30 -4.36 2.82 -0.14
CA THR A 30 -4.36 3.72 1.03
C THR A 30 -2.94 4.18 1.39
N ASN A 31 -1.96 3.28 1.35
CA ASN A 31 -0.56 3.59 1.63
C ASN A 31 0.01 4.60 0.63
N VAL A 32 -0.22 4.39 -0.67
CA VAL A 32 0.22 5.34 -1.72
C VAL A 32 -0.50 6.68 -1.56
N PHE A 33 -1.80 6.66 -1.30
CA PHE A 33 -2.59 7.88 -1.09
C PHE A 33 -2.07 8.71 0.09
N LEU A 34 -1.82 8.07 1.24
CA LEU A 34 -1.21 8.72 2.40
C LEU A 34 0.21 9.22 2.08
N GLY A 35 0.98 8.45 1.32
CA GLY A 35 2.28 8.87 0.82
C GLY A 35 2.23 10.13 -0.03
N MET A 36 1.28 10.24 -0.96
CA MET A 36 1.09 11.44 -1.79
C MET A 36 0.67 12.65 -0.97
N ILE A 37 -0.24 12.49 -0.01
CA ILE A 37 -0.62 13.59 0.90
C ILE A 37 0.59 14.07 1.68
N THR A 38 1.37 13.13 2.24
CA THR A 38 2.55 13.44 3.02
C THR A 38 3.60 14.17 2.18
N TYR A 39 3.84 13.69 0.95
CA TYR A 39 4.74 14.33 -0.01
C TYR A 39 4.31 15.78 -0.27
N ALA A 40 3.03 15.99 -0.61
CA ALA A 40 2.49 17.31 -0.90
C ALA A 40 2.60 18.25 0.31
N VAL A 41 2.32 17.77 1.54
CA VAL A 41 2.49 18.59 2.75
C VAL A 41 3.96 18.99 2.92
N ILE A 42 4.89 18.07 2.71
CA ILE A 42 6.32 18.35 2.88
C ILE A 42 6.84 19.34 1.82
N THR A 43 6.46 19.17 0.55
CA THR A 43 6.93 20.03 -0.54
C THR A 43 6.25 21.40 -0.54
N GLU A 44 4.92 21.45 -0.33
CA GLU A 44 4.15 22.68 -0.46
C GLU A 44 4.08 23.50 0.83
N VAL A 45 4.04 22.85 2.01
CA VAL A 45 3.93 23.55 3.30
C VAL A 45 5.31 23.76 3.92
N PHE A 46 6.10 22.70 4.01
CA PHE A 46 7.43 22.76 4.63
C PHE A 46 8.54 23.19 3.66
N HIS A 47 8.24 23.29 2.36
CA HIS A 47 9.18 23.73 1.32
C HIS A 47 10.47 22.89 1.26
N ILE A 48 10.40 21.61 1.65
CA ILE A 48 11.53 20.68 1.57
C ILE A 48 11.44 19.97 0.21
N PRO A 49 12.44 20.12 -0.68
CA PRO A 49 12.45 19.43 -1.95
C PRO A 49 12.70 17.93 -1.73
N LEU A 50 11.76 17.10 -2.18
CA LEU A 50 11.84 15.64 -2.13
C LEU A 50 11.85 15.06 -3.54
N ASP A 51 12.88 14.29 -3.87
CA ASP A 51 12.94 13.54 -5.12
C ASP A 51 12.59 12.07 -4.89
N MET A 52 11.32 11.73 -5.12
CA MET A 52 10.85 10.36 -4.98
C MET A 52 10.96 9.57 -6.28
N ASN A 53 11.96 8.68 -6.33
CA ASN A 53 12.08 7.72 -7.43
C ASN A 53 11.04 6.58 -7.32
N ILE A 54 10.93 5.77 -8.37
CA ILE A 54 9.95 4.67 -8.44
C ILE A 54 10.13 3.63 -7.31
N MET A 55 11.36 3.42 -6.83
CA MET A 55 11.65 2.46 -5.77
C MET A 55 11.15 2.97 -4.41
N LEU A 56 11.27 4.26 -4.13
CA LEU A 56 10.73 4.89 -2.93
C LEU A 56 9.19 4.91 -2.95
N TRP A 57 8.58 5.12 -4.11
CA TRP A 57 7.14 4.97 -4.28
C TRP A 57 6.67 3.52 -4.07
N ALA A 58 7.42 2.54 -4.56
CA ALA A 58 7.14 1.12 -4.31
C ALA A 58 7.28 0.76 -2.82
N LEU A 59 8.29 1.29 -2.13
CA LEU A 59 8.41 1.15 -0.67
C LEU A 59 7.24 1.82 0.06
N THR A 60 6.79 2.98 -0.42
CA THR A 60 5.64 3.70 0.14
C THR A 60 4.37 2.89 -0.02
N ALA A 61 4.19 2.20 -1.14
CA ALA A 61 3.08 1.28 -1.38
C ALA A 61 3.01 0.14 -0.33
N VAL A 62 4.16 -0.32 0.17
CA VAL A 62 4.26 -1.41 1.16
C VAL A 62 4.21 -0.88 2.60
N LEU A 63 4.98 0.18 2.89
CA LEU A 63 5.26 0.70 4.23
C LEU A 63 4.42 1.92 4.62
N GLY A 64 3.58 2.43 3.72
CA GLY A 64 2.83 3.68 3.94
C GLY A 64 3.73 4.90 3.77
N PRO A 65 3.39 6.06 4.38
CA PRO A 65 4.10 7.33 4.16
C PRO A 65 5.52 7.40 4.78
N ILE A 66 5.98 6.33 5.43
CA ILE A 66 7.26 6.29 6.14
C ILE A 66 8.46 6.65 5.24
N PRO A 67 8.60 6.11 4.01
CA PRO A 67 9.73 6.45 3.16
C PRO A 67 9.76 7.94 2.79
N VAL A 68 8.60 8.57 2.63
CA VAL A 68 8.46 10.01 2.36
C VAL A 68 8.97 10.82 3.55
N LEU A 69 8.51 10.48 4.76
CA LEU A 69 8.92 11.13 6.01
C LEU A 69 10.42 10.92 6.28
N GLY A 70 10.93 9.71 6.05
CA GLY A 70 12.33 9.38 6.21
C GLY A 70 13.21 10.20 5.27
N LEU A 71 12.84 10.29 3.99
CA LEU A 71 13.56 11.13 3.02
C LEU A 71 13.57 12.59 3.47
N ALA A 72 12.42 13.11 3.90
CA ALA A 72 12.30 14.49 4.36
C ALA A 72 13.15 14.79 5.60
N TYR A 73 13.23 13.85 6.53
CA TYR A 73 14.10 13.97 7.70
C TYR A 73 15.58 14.04 7.32
N PHE A 74 16.04 13.29 6.32
CA PHE A 74 17.43 13.34 5.85
C PHE A 74 17.75 14.58 4.99
N HIS A 75 16.73 15.29 4.51
CA HIS A 75 16.86 16.52 3.71
C HIS A 75 16.73 17.80 4.55
N TRP A 76 16.50 17.68 5.87
CA TRP A 76 16.43 18.77 6.84
C TRP A 76 17.81 19.04 7.46
#